data_AF-A0A8D2KN26-F1
#
_entry.id   AF-A0A8D2KN26-F1
#
_cell.length_a   1.000
_cell.length_b   1.000
_cell.length_c   1.000
_cell.angle_alpha   90.00
_cell.angle_beta   90.00
_cell.angle_gamma   90.00
#
_symmetry.space_group_name_H-M   'P 1'
#
loop_
_entity.id
_entity.type
_entity.pdbx_description
1 polymer ?
#
loop_
_entity_poly.entity_id
_entity_poly.type
_entity_poly.pdbx_seq_one_letter_code
_entity_poly.pdbx_strand_id
1 'polypeptide(L)'
;MAITFVSTGVEGAFATEEHPYAAHGPWLQILLTEEFVEKMLEDLEDLTSPEEFKLPKEYSWPEKKLKVSILPDVVFDSPLH
;
A
#
# COMPACT_ATOMS: atom_id res chain seq x y z
N MET A 1 -5.00 -12.79 6.77
CA MET A 1 -4.33 -11.53 7.20
C MET A 1 -5.09 -10.37 6.57
N ALA A 2 -5.05 -9.20 7.20
CA ALA A 2 -5.69 -8.00 6.67
C ALA A 2 -4.73 -6.82 6.73
N ILE A 3 -4.81 -5.93 5.74
CA ILE A 3 -4.10 -4.65 5.70
C ILE A 3 -5.16 -3.57 5.53
N THR A 4 -5.10 -2.52 6.36
CA THR A 4 -6.01 -1.38 6.30
C THR A 4 -5.22 -0.10 6.29
N PHE A 5 -5.39 0.70 5.25
CA PHE A 5 -4.90 2.08 5.22
C PHE A 5 -5.87 2.97 6.01
N VAL A 6 -5.33 3.86 6.85
CA VAL A 6 -6.10 4.81 7.66
C VAL A 6 -5.55 6.22 7.47
N SER A 7 -6.41 7.23 7.51
CA SER A 7 -6.01 8.65 7.54
C SER A 7 -5.96 9.15 8.98
N THR A 8 -5.31 10.29 9.20
CA THR A 8 -5.08 10.92 10.52
C THR A 8 -6.37 11.26 11.30
N GLY A 9 -7.52 11.38 10.62
CA GLY A 9 -8.81 11.73 11.23
C GLY A 9 -9.71 10.56 11.60
N VAL A 10 -9.29 9.30 11.40
CA VAL A 10 -10.12 8.13 11.68
C VAL A 10 -10.08 7.78 13.17
N GLU A 11 -11.22 7.94 13.85
CA GLU A 11 -11.37 7.49 15.24
C GLU A 11 -11.31 5.95 15.34
N GLY A 12 -10.65 5.45 16.40
CA GLY A 12 -10.51 4.02 16.65
C GLY A 12 -9.38 3.34 15.88
N ALA A 13 -8.61 4.07 15.07
CA ALA A 13 -7.35 3.59 14.54
C ALA A 13 -6.32 3.41 15.67
N PHE A 14 -5.49 2.36 15.56
CA PHE A 14 -4.41 2.10 16.51
C PHE A 14 -3.03 2.40 15.92
N ALA A 15 -2.94 2.69 14.61
CA ALA A 15 -1.78 3.34 14.01
C ALA A 15 -1.81 4.84 14.34
N THR A 16 -0.65 5.41 14.66
CA THR A 16 -0.48 6.82 15.04
C THR A 16 0.61 7.48 14.20
N GLU A 17 0.78 8.81 14.27
CA GLU A 17 1.87 9.48 13.55
C GLU A 17 3.27 9.06 14.04
N GLU A 18 3.41 8.77 15.35
CA GLU A 18 4.65 8.26 15.93
C GLU A 18 4.89 6.79 15.53
N HIS A 19 3.81 6.00 15.43
CA HIS A 19 3.83 4.59 15.07
C HIS A 19 2.88 4.32 13.88
N PRO A 20 3.27 4.72 12.64
CA PRO A 20 2.39 4.68 11.48
C PRO A 20 2.14 3.25 10.97
N TYR A 21 2.92 2.28 11.46
CA TYR A 21 2.73 0.85 11.22
C TYR A 21 2.39 0.19 12.54
N ALA A 22 1.14 -0.22 12.70
CA ALA A 22 0.69 -0.88 13.91
C ALA A 22 -0.07 -2.15 13.57
N ALA A 23 0.12 -3.21 14.37
CA ALA A 23 -0.52 -4.50 14.14
C ALA A 23 -1.28 -4.97 15.37
N HIS A 24 -2.48 -5.52 15.14
CA HIS A 24 -3.28 -6.18 16.16
C HIS A 24 -3.58 -7.62 15.72
N GLY A 25 -2.74 -8.57 16.17
CA GLY A 25 -2.77 -9.93 15.66
C GLY A 25 -2.44 -9.98 14.15
N PRO A 26 -3.25 -10.65 13.30
CA PRO A 26 -2.99 -10.76 11.87
C PRO A 26 -3.47 -9.53 11.04
N TRP A 27 -3.86 -8.45 11.71
CA TRP A 27 -4.38 -7.23 11.09
C TRP A 27 -3.37 -6.09 11.23
N LEU A 28 -2.88 -5.59 10.11
CA LEU A 28 -1.98 -4.44 10.01
C LEU A 28 -2.77 -3.17 9.65
N GLN A 29 -2.59 -2.10 10.43
CA GLN A 29 -2.98 -0.75 10.05
C GLN A 29 -1.75 0.07 9.63
N ILE A 30 -1.91 0.79 8.53
CA ILE A 30 -0.91 1.71 7.99
C ILE A 30 -1.52 3.09 7.93
N LEU A 31 -1.00 4.03 8.73
CA LEU A 31 -1.42 5.42 8.69
C LEU A 31 -0.74 6.14 7.53
N LEU A 32 -1.56 6.76 6.67
CA LEU A 32 -1.12 7.60 5.57
C LEU A 32 -1.39 9.06 5.92
N THR A 33 -0.34 9.88 5.92
CA THR A 33 -0.46 11.33 6.06
C THR A 33 -0.94 11.95 4.76
N GLU A 34 -1.59 13.11 4.80
CA GLU A 34 -2.07 13.81 3.60
C GLU A 34 -0.94 14.04 2.58
N GLU A 35 0.21 14.57 3.04
CA GLU A 35 1.42 14.74 2.23
C GLU A 35 1.86 13.44 1.53
N PHE A 36 1.75 12.30 2.23
CA PHE A 36 2.16 11.04 1.64
C PHE A 36 1.12 10.49 0.66
N VAL A 37 -0.17 10.74 0.90
CA VAL A 37 -1.24 10.39 -0.05
C VAL A 37 -1.05 11.16 -1.35
N GLU A 38 -0.76 12.47 -1.29
CA GLU A 38 -0.48 13.28 -2.49
C GLU A 38 0.68 12.71 -3.31
N LYS A 39 1.81 12.40 -2.65
CA LYS A 39 2.95 11.75 -3.30
C LYS A 39 2.58 10.39 -3.92
N MET A 40 1.82 9.57 -3.20
CA MET A 40 1.36 8.28 -3.74
C MET A 40 0.47 8.46 -4.96
N LEU A 41 -0.42 9.46 -4.98
CA LEU A 41 -1.29 9.73 -6.13
C LEU A 41 -0.49 10.14 -7.38
N GLU A 42 0.53 10.99 -7.21
CA GLU A 42 1.45 11.36 -8.29
C GLU A 42 2.21 10.13 -8.82
N ASP A 43 2.79 9.32 -7.91
CA ASP A 43 3.56 8.14 -8.29
C ASP A 43 2.69 7.06 -8.99
N LEU A 44 1.40 6.99 -8.65
CA LEU A 44 0.45 5.99 -9.16
C LEU A 44 -0.40 6.50 -10.34
N GLU A 45 -0.17 7.72 -10.84
CA GLU A 45 -0.97 8.34 -11.91
C GLU A 45 -1.02 7.46 -13.16
N ASP A 46 0.07 6.78 -13.48
CA ASP A 46 0.18 5.89 -14.64
C ASP A 46 -0.73 4.66 -14.58
N LEU A 47 -1.24 4.29 -13.40
CA LEU A 47 -2.26 3.23 -13.26
C LEU A 47 -3.63 3.65 -13.77
N THR A 48 -3.87 4.95 -13.96
CA THR A 48 -5.16 5.47 -14.44
C THR A 48 -5.37 5.26 -15.95
N SER A 49 -4.32 4.85 -16.67
CA SER A 49 -4.31 4.62 -18.13
C SER A 49 -4.02 3.15 -18.48
N PRO A 50 -5.07 2.31 -18.67
CA PRO A 50 -4.91 0.87 -18.88
C PRO A 50 -4.08 0.48 -20.12
N GLU A 51 -4.01 1.35 -21.13
CA GLU A 51 -3.30 1.07 -22.38
C GLU A 51 -1.77 1.19 -22.26
N GLU A 52 -1.27 1.89 -21.24
CA GLU A 52 0.17 2.13 -21.03
C GLU A 52 0.78 1.24 -19.92
N PHE A 53 -0.07 0.52 -19.20
CA PHE A 53 0.32 -0.21 -18.01
C PHE A 53 0.80 -1.64 -18.31
N LYS A 54 2.11 -1.87 -18.18
CA LYS A 54 2.74 -3.21 -18.28
C LYS A 54 3.06 -3.79 -16.91
N LEU A 55 2.72 -5.05 -16.72
CA LEU A 55 3.04 -5.83 -15.51
C LEU A 55 4.32 -6.67 -15.69
N PRO A 56 5.08 -6.97 -14.61
CA PRO A 56 4.86 -6.52 -13.23
C PRO A 56 5.29 -5.05 -13.03
N LYS A 57 4.64 -4.38 -12.09
CA LYS A 57 4.94 -3.00 -11.71
C LYS A 57 5.25 -2.94 -10.21
N GLU A 58 6.25 -2.14 -9.85
CA GLU A 58 6.64 -1.94 -8.46
C GLU A 58 6.74 -0.45 -8.15
N TYR A 59 6.13 -0.05 -7.04
CA TYR A 59 6.24 1.27 -6.44
C TYR A 59 6.89 1.09 -5.07
N SER A 60 7.90 1.92 -4.77
CA SER A 60 8.62 1.83 -3.50
C SER A 60 8.82 3.21 -2.91
N TRP A 61 8.49 3.31 -1.62
CA TRP A 61 8.73 4.47 -0.77
C TRP A 61 9.65 4.05 0.38
N PRO A 62 10.98 3.99 0.17
CA PRO A 62 11.93 3.49 1.16
C PRO A 62 11.89 4.25 2.49
N GLU A 63 11.67 5.56 2.43
CA GLU A 63 11.52 6.45 3.58
C GLU A 63 10.32 6.09 4.46
N LYS A 64 9.29 5.48 3.85
CA LYS A 64 8.14 4.93 4.57
C LYS A 64 8.29 3.44 4.86
N LYS A 65 9.29 2.73 4.33
CA LYS A 65 9.39 1.25 4.37
C LYS A 65 8.16 0.57 3.71
N LEU A 66 7.56 1.22 2.72
CA LEU A 66 6.40 0.70 1.99
C LEU A 66 6.79 0.36 0.56
N LYS A 67 6.34 -0.79 0.09
CA LYS A 67 6.46 -1.24 -1.31
C LYS A 67 5.14 -1.85 -1.74
N VAL A 68 4.66 -1.46 -2.91
CA VAL A 68 3.45 -1.98 -3.53
C VAL A 68 3.86 -2.59 -4.86
N SER A 69 3.58 -3.88 -5.03
CA SER A 69 3.84 -4.60 -6.29
C SER A 69 2.52 -5.05 -6.89
N ILE A 70 2.33 -4.72 -8.16
CA ILE A 70 1.20 -5.19 -8.96
C ILE A 70 1.75 -6.25 -9.90
N LEU A 71 1.23 -7.47 -9.76
CA LEU A 71 1.67 -8.65 -10.47
C LEU A 71 0.54 -9.17 -11.36
N PRO A 72 0.84 -9.87 -12.48
CA PRO A 72 -0.20 -10.52 -13.26
C PRO A 72 -0.80 -11.71 -12.49
N ASP A 73 -2.09 -11.98 -12.70
CA ASP A 73 -2.87 -12.99 -11.95
C ASP A 73 -2.19 -14.38 -11.93
N VAL A 74 -1.53 -14.75 -13.03
CA VAL A 74 -0.84 -16.04 -13.22
C VAL A 74 0.26 -16.33 -12.19
N VAL A 75 0.75 -15.33 -11.46
CA VAL A 75 1.77 -15.52 -10.42
C VAL A 75 1.20 -16.26 -9.20
N PHE A 76 -0.08 -16.12 -8.92
CA PHE A 76 -0.72 -16.74 -7.75
C PHE A 76 -1.30 -18.14 -8.04
N ASP A 77 -1.34 -18.55 -9.31
CA ASP A 77 -1.82 -19.86 -9.76
C ASP A 77 -0.75 -20.96 -9.68
N SER A 78 0.46 -20.65 -9.20
CA SER A 78 1.44 -21.71 -8.92
C SER A 78 0.99 -22.51 -7.71
N PRO A 79 0.54 -23.77 -7.87
CA PRO A 79 0.33 -24.62 -6.71
C PRO A 79 1.70 -24.78 -6.05
N LEU A 80 1.75 -24.45 -4.77
CA LEU A 80 2.91 -24.63 -3.88
C LEU A 80 3.64 -25.94 -4.22
N HIS A 81 4.86 -25.82 -4.76
CA HIS A 81 5.83 -26.90 -4.85
C HIS A 81 6.86 -26.75 -3.74
#